data_AF-A0A2N5TMM3-F1
#
_entry.id   AF-A0A2N5TMM3-F1
#
_cell.length_a   1.000
_cell.length_b   1.000
_cell.length_c   1.000
_cell.angle_alpha   90.00
_cell.angle_beta   90.00
_cell.angle_gamma   90.00
#
_symmetry.space_group_name_H-M   'P 1'
#
loop_
_entity.id
_entity.type
_entity.pdbx_description
1 polymer ?
#
loop_
_entity_poly.entity_id
_entity_poly.type
_entity_poly.pdbx_seq_one_letter_code
_entity_poly.pdbx_strand_id
1 'polypeptide(L)'
;MTSTLLSFTLIAISFATSSQTSPVNNFNVDNFFKQISPADNFVPLHSGHLPGYNNPVDRDGYLHVVLPRETFPPAPAPGTASHEAFEGLPKVQNVVDAASVAITHQKAPLSADNLEDWKYIRSDMAQVSEDELRDAGELLLKKFASGFSDSKKQEGVRNYVWSLLQSKRNPNEIWWKKTLVDAGSEQKKGFVDLVRLGDTLSFGDQRAGFEIPRKDLNKVAHDLANILIVDGEAHTRIKALPIDSLMSYKDDDSIPMYQSRVGQVMNYLLQNFDNKYNHEEKLDVMNKLYLFIGSSPDAARQWANKALLLPKNTNALEALISNPKSYDNTFRLLNLMKD
;
A
#
# COMPACT_ATOMS: atom_id res chain seq x y z
N MET A 1 5.59 -38.18 -72.33
CA MET A 1 6.89 -38.54 -71.71
C MET A 1 7.51 -37.27 -71.14
N THR A 2 7.83 -37.30 -69.83
CA THR A 2 8.87 -36.53 -69.09
C THR A 2 8.87 -34.99 -69.21
N SER A 3 8.47 -34.22 -68.18
CA SER A 3 9.18 -33.85 -66.92
C SER A 3 10.36 -32.89 -67.18
N THR A 4 10.45 -31.68 -66.62
CA THR A 4 10.77 -31.40 -65.20
C THR A 4 10.69 -29.89 -64.84
N LEU A 5 10.22 -29.62 -63.61
CA LEU A 5 10.61 -28.59 -62.58
C LEU A 5 10.80 -27.10 -63.00
N LEU A 6 10.37 -26.08 -62.24
CA LEU A 6 10.53 -25.89 -60.78
C LEU A 6 9.54 -24.82 -60.24
N SER A 7 9.00 -25.10 -59.05
CA SER A 7 8.15 -24.25 -58.20
C SER A 7 8.87 -23.00 -57.66
N PHE A 8 8.11 -21.95 -57.33
CA PHE A 8 8.04 -21.36 -55.98
C PHE A 8 6.87 -20.36 -55.89
N THR A 9 5.82 -20.76 -55.16
CA THR A 9 4.65 -19.95 -54.80
C THR A 9 4.98 -19.17 -53.53
N LEU A 10 4.90 -17.84 -53.55
CA LEU A 10 5.04 -16.99 -52.36
C LEU A 10 3.68 -16.90 -51.65
N ILE A 11 3.58 -17.50 -50.47
CA ILE A 11 2.47 -17.33 -49.53
C ILE A 11 2.73 -16.03 -48.78
N ALA A 12 1.89 -15.01 -49.01
CA ALA A 12 1.84 -13.81 -48.19
C ALA A 12 1.20 -14.17 -46.84
N ILE A 13 2.04 -14.32 -45.81
CA ILE A 13 1.62 -14.55 -44.44
C ILE A 13 1.24 -13.20 -43.81
N SER A 14 0.05 -13.21 -43.23
CA SER A 14 -0.58 -12.25 -42.33
C SER A 14 0.41 -11.54 -41.39
N PHE A 15 0.48 -10.21 -41.47
CA PHE A 15 0.93 -9.39 -40.36
C PHE A 15 -0.30 -8.96 -39.56
N ALA A 16 -0.63 -9.78 -38.56
CA ALA A 16 -1.38 -9.30 -37.42
C ALA A 16 -0.53 -8.21 -36.75
N THR A 17 -1.04 -6.99 -36.70
CA THR A 17 -0.51 -5.93 -35.86
C THR A 17 -0.58 -6.42 -34.42
N SER A 18 0.56 -6.87 -33.89
CA SER A 18 0.73 -7.10 -32.46
C SER A 18 0.54 -5.76 -31.75
N SER A 19 -0.61 -5.61 -31.09
CA SER A 19 -0.73 -4.71 -29.97
C SER A 19 0.38 -5.08 -28.99
N GLN A 20 1.39 -4.22 -28.87
CA GLN A 20 2.30 -4.24 -27.74
C GLN A 20 1.47 -3.93 -26.49
N THR A 21 0.87 -4.97 -25.92
CA THR A 21 0.53 -4.96 -24.51
C THR A 21 1.87 -4.94 -23.79
N SER A 22 2.24 -3.78 -23.25
CA SER A 22 3.27 -3.70 -22.22
C SER A 22 2.93 -4.78 -21.18
N PRO A 23 3.86 -5.69 -20.84
CA PRO A 23 3.60 -6.61 -19.74
C PRO A 23 3.51 -5.76 -18.47
N VAL A 24 2.28 -5.55 -18.00
CA VAL A 24 2.02 -5.11 -16.63
C VAL A 24 2.34 -6.31 -15.75
N ASN A 25 3.63 -6.56 -15.52
CA ASN A 25 4.09 -7.44 -14.46
C ASN A 25 3.82 -6.70 -13.14
N ASN A 26 2.61 -6.89 -12.62
CA ASN A 26 2.26 -6.50 -11.26
C ASN A 26 3.05 -7.39 -10.29
N PHE A 27 4.27 -6.99 -9.96
CA PHE A 27 4.92 -7.48 -8.75
C PHE A 27 3.99 -7.15 -7.56
N ASN A 28 3.36 -8.18 -7.01
CA ASN A 28 2.44 -8.03 -5.90
C ASN A 28 3.22 -7.93 -4.58
N VAL A 29 3.65 -6.70 -4.27
CA VAL A 29 4.30 -6.31 -3.01
C VAL A 29 3.46 -6.74 -1.78
N ASP A 30 2.14 -6.93 -1.92
CA ASP A 30 1.27 -7.35 -0.82
C ASP A 30 1.51 -8.79 -0.40
N ASN A 31 1.89 -9.68 -1.33
CA ASN A 31 2.25 -11.06 -1.00
C ASN A 31 3.62 -11.15 -0.32
N PHE A 32 4.54 -10.26 -0.69
CA PHE A 32 5.87 -10.20 -0.09
C PHE A 32 5.80 -9.87 1.41
N PHE A 33 5.05 -8.85 1.80
CA PHE A 33 4.93 -8.53 3.22
C PHE A 33 3.95 -9.43 4.00
N LYS A 34 3.10 -10.22 3.33
CA LYS A 34 2.31 -11.29 3.97
C LYS A 34 3.17 -12.48 4.38
N GLN A 35 4.23 -12.79 3.64
CA GLN A 35 5.14 -13.90 3.95
C GLN A 35 6.15 -13.59 5.07
N ILE A 36 6.40 -12.30 5.34
CA ILE A 36 7.32 -11.84 6.41
C ILE A 36 6.54 -11.45 7.68
N SER A 37 5.28 -11.87 7.82
CA SER A 37 4.69 -11.99 9.16
C SER A 37 5.54 -12.97 9.95
N PRO A 38 6.00 -12.64 11.17
CA PRO A 38 6.62 -13.65 12.01
C PRO A 38 5.61 -14.78 12.15
N ALA A 39 6.02 -16.01 11.85
CA ALA A 39 5.25 -17.18 12.23
C ALA A 39 4.86 -17.01 13.71
N ASP A 40 3.58 -17.19 14.01
CA ASP A 40 3.03 -17.21 15.36
C ASP A 40 3.82 -18.22 16.23
N ASN A 41 4.86 -17.74 16.89
CA ASN A 41 5.53 -18.45 17.97
C ASN A 41 5.09 -17.83 19.30
N PHE A 42 3.77 -17.76 19.52
CA PHE A 42 3.24 -17.74 20.88
C PHE A 42 3.05 -19.19 21.32
N VAL A 43 4.07 -19.73 21.99
CA VAL A 43 3.88 -20.97 22.76
C VAL A 43 3.00 -20.60 23.98
N PRO A 44 1.83 -21.24 24.17
CA PRO A 44 1.04 -21.00 25.37
C PRO A 44 1.81 -21.49 26.59
N LEU A 45 2.18 -20.58 27.47
CA LEU A 45 2.73 -20.88 28.79
C LEU A 45 1.66 -21.63 29.59
N HIS A 46 1.77 -22.96 29.62
CA HIS A 46 1.07 -23.76 30.60
C HIS A 46 1.68 -23.50 31.96
N SER A 47 0.84 -23.11 32.91
CA SER A 47 1.18 -22.88 34.31
C SER A 47 1.72 -24.16 34.95
N GLY A 48 3.05 -24.24 35.11
CA GLY A 48 3.74 -25.28 35.87
C GLY A 48 5.06 -24.73 36.38
N HIS A 49 5.23 -24.71 37.71
CA HIS A 49 6.40 -24.23 38.43
C HIS A 49 7.75 -24.69 37.84
N LEU A 50 8.63 -23.74 37.54
CA LEU A 50 10.07 -23.98 37.44
C LEU A 50 10.72 -23.61 38.78
N PRO A 51 11.40 -24.55 39.47
CA PRO A 51 12.07 -24.27 40.74
C PRO A 51 13.37 -23.49 40.49
N GLY A 52 13.57 -22.37 41.19
CA GLY A 52 14.87 -21.70 41.25
C GLY A 52 14.90 -20.17 41.23
N TYR A 53 13.77 -19.49 41.05
CA TYR A 53 13.72 -18.02 41.10
C TYR A 53 12.92 -17.52 42.29
N ASN A 54 13.63 -17.04 43.31
CA ASN A 54 13.03 -16.28 44.41
C ASN A 54 12.64 -14.89 43.88
N ASN A 55 11.34 -14.66 43.77
CA ASN A 55 10.74 -13.34 43.54
C ASN A 55 10.96 -12.42 44.75
N PRO A 56 11.48 -11.19 44.58
CA PRO A 56 11.00 -10.06 45.35
C PRO A 56 9.83 -9.45 44.58
N VAL A 57 8.62 -9.79 45.01
CA VAL A 57 7.38 -9.14 44.56
C VAL A 57 7.33 -7.74 45.15
N ASP A 58 7.26 -6.72 44.30
CA ASP A 58 6.80 -5.39 44.70
C ASP A 58 5.50 -5.01 43.97
N ARG A 59 4.77 -4.08 44.59
CA ARG A 59 3.30 -3.93 44.70
C ARG A 59 2.42 -3.82 43.44
N ASP A 60 2.95 -3.83 42.23
CA ASP A 60 2.15 -3.60 41.01
C ASP A 60 2.03 -4.83 40.09
N GLY A 61 2.54 -5.99 40.51
CA GLY A 61 2.28 -7.26 39.84
C GLY A 61 2.98 -7.46 38.48
N TYR A 62 3.90 -6.59 38.10
CA TYR A 62 4.73 -6.72 36.88
C TYR A 62 6.22 -6.92 37.22
N LEU A 63 6.88 -7.84 36.50
CA LEU A 63 8.33 -8.03 36.53
C LEU A 63 9.01 -6.84 35.84
N HIS A 64 9.53 -5.90 36.62
CA HIS A 64 10.45 -4.89 36.11
C HIS A 64 11.85 -5.49 36.00
N VAL A 65 12.22 -5.95 34.80
CA VAL A 65 13.63 -6.21 34.48
C VAL A 65 14.33 -4.86 34.44
N VAL A 66 15.04 -4.52 35.52
CA VAL A 66 15.97 -3.39 35.53
C VAL A 66 17.13 -3.75 34.60
N LEU A 67 17.08 -3.26 33.37
CA LEU A 67 18.25 -3.28 32.48
C LEU A 67 19.34 -2.40 33.13
N PRO A 68 20.59 -2.89 33.22
CA PRO A 68 21.67 -2.10 33.80
C PRO A 68 21.92 -0.84 32.96
N ARG A 69 22.23 0.24 33.69
CA ARG A 69 22.56 1.58 33.17
C ARG A 69 23.56 1.52 32.01
N GLU A 70 23.26 2.35 31.01
CA GLU A 70 24.12 2.86 29.94
C GLU A 70 25.57 2.36 29.91
N THR A 71 25.79 1.33 29.10
CA THR A 71 26.96 1.31 28.22
C THR A 71 26.40 1.18 26.81
N PHE A 72 26.75 2.10 25.92
CA PHE A 72 26.52 1.96 24.49
C PHE A 72 26.73 0.49 24.10
N PRO A 73 25.74 -0.19 23.50
CA PRO A 73 25.98 -1.55 23.07
C PRO A 73 27.18 -1.48 22.12
N PRO A 74 28.19 -2.36 22.27
CA PRO A 74 29.22 -2.47 21.25
C PRO A 74 28.50 -2.68 19.92
N ALA A 75 29.01 -2.06 18.86
CA ALA A 75 28.48 -2.20 17.51
C ALA A 75 28.03 -3.66 17.30
N PRO A 76 26.77 -3.90 16.89
CA PRO A 76 26.23 -5.25 16.86
C PRO A 76 27.21 -6.14 16.09
N ALA A 77 27.63 -7.24 16.74
CA ALA A 77 28.48 -8.25 16.13
C ALA A 77 27.95 -8.59 14.73
N PRO A 78 28.82 -8.84 13.73
CA PRO A 78 28.42 -9.07 12.35
C PRO A 78 27.60 -10.36 12.28
N GLY A 79 26.29 -10.27 12.47
CA GLY A 79 25.38 -11.37 12.20
C GLY A 79 25.40 -11.59 10.70
N THR A 80 25.93 -12.74 10.24
CA THR A 80 25.99 -13.16 8.83
C THR A 80 26.10 -11.97 7.89
N ALA A 81 27.30 -11.37 7.82
CA ALA A 81 27.55 -10.17 7.04
C ALA A 81 26.91 -10.35 5.66
N SER A 82 26.26 -9.33 5.10
CA SER A 82 25.66 -9.33 3.75
C SER A 82 26.44 -10.14 2.70
N HIS A 83 27.77 -10.15 2.83
CA HIS A 83 28.71 -11.03 2.16
C HIS A 83 28.37 -12.54 2.18
N GLU A 84 28.06 -13.13 3.33
CA GLU A 84 27.68 -14.54 3.47
C GLU A 84 26.29 -14.82 2.88
N ALA A 85 25.37 -13.86 2.98
CA ALA A 85 24.00 -14.00 2.47
C ALA A 85 23.92 -13.87 0.93
N PHE A 86 24.86 -13.13 0.33
CA PHE A 86 24.90 -12.84 -1.11
C PHE A 86 26.26 -13.17 -1.72
N GLU A 87 26.88 -14.27 -1.26
CA GLU A 87 28.14 -14.76 -1.81
C GLU A 87 27.99 -15.02 -3.32
N GLY A 88 28.90 -14.45 -4.12
CA GLY A 88 28.81 -14.51 -5.59
C GLY A 88 27.86 -13.50 -6.23
N LEU A 89 27.14 -12.68 -5.44
CA LEU A 89 26.23 -11.63 -5.90
C LEU A 89 26.66 -10.23 -5.41
N PRO A 90 27.83 -9.72 -5.87
CA PRO A 90 28.43 -8.49 -5.33
C PRO A 90 27.56 -7.24 -5.51
N LYS A 91 26.70 -7.21 -6.55
CA LYS A 91 25.78 -6.09 -6.78
C LYS A 91 24.67 -6.04 -5.73
N VAL A 92 24.11 -7.20 -5.38
CA VAL A 92 23.08 -7.33 -4.34
C VAL A 92 23.67 -6.99 -2.98
N GLN A 93 24.89 -7.47 -2.70
CA GLN A 93 25.63 -7.11 -1.50
C GLN A 93 25.80 -5.59 -1.35
N ASN A 94 26.25 -4.89 -2.40
CA ASN A 94 26.41 -3.43 -2.38
C ASN A 94 25.11 -2.69 -2.06
N VAL A 95 23.99 -3.13 -2.64
CA VAL A 95 22.66 -2.58 -2.36
C VAL A 95 22.30 -2.74 -0.88
N VAL A 96 22.50 -3.93 -0.32
CA VAL A 96 22.20 -4.24 1.08
C VAL A 96 23.08 -3.44 2.04
N ASP A 97 24.35 -3.27 1.71
CA ASP A 97 25.30 -2.50 2.52
C ASP A 97 24.95 -1.00 2.50
N ALA A 98 24.69 -0.44 1.32
CA ALA A 98 24.25 0.94 1.17
C ALA A 98 22.93 1.21 1.90
N ALA A 99 21.94 0.31 1.75
CA ALA A 99 20.66 0.40 2.44
C ALA A 99 20.82 0.26 3.96
N SER A 100 21.70 -0.64 4.44
CA SER A 100 22.00 -0.79 5.87
C SER A 100 22.55 0.50 6.49
N VAL A 101 23.47 1.16 5.79
CA VAL A 101 24.02 2.47 6.21
C VAL A 101 22.92 3.53 6.22
N ALA A 102 22.09 3.60 5.19
CA ALA A 102 21.02 4.58 5.09
C ALA A 102 19.96 4.42 6.18
N ILE A 103 19.55 3.18 6.47
CA ILE A 103 18.61 2.85 7.56
C ILE A 103 19.20 3.25 8.92
N THR A 104 20.48 2.94 9.16
CA THR A 104 21.17 3.30 10.41
C THR A 104 21.21 4.81 10.63
N HIS A 105 21.42 5.58 9.55
CA HIS A 105 21.41 7.04 9.57
C HIS A 105 20.01 7.66 9.40
N GLN A 106 18.94 6.84 9.43
CA GLN A 106 17.54 7.29 9.30
C GLN A 106 17.31 8.17 8.07
N LYS A 107 17.91 7.80 6.94
CA LYS A 107 17.67 8.48 5.66
C LYS A 107 16.20 8.37 5.26
N ALA A 108 15.70 9.43 4.62
CA ALA A 108 14.29 9.51 4.25
C ALA A 108 13.92 8.45 3.20
N PRO A 109 12.72 7.85 3.29
CA PRO A 109 12.13 7.04 2.22
C PRO A 109 12.08 7.79 0.88
N LEU A 110 12.03 7.05 -0.23
CA LEU A 110 11.97 7.61 -1.59
C LEU A 110 10.72 8.48 -1.73
N SER A 111 10.87 9.65 -2.33
CA SER A 111 9.79 10.54 -2.75
C SER A 111 10.20 11.33 -3.99
N ALA A 112 9.24 11.98 -4.64
CA ALA A 112 9.51 12.91 -5.73
C ALA A 112 10.49 14.03 -5.32
N ASP A 113 10.48 14.42 -4.04
CA ASP A 113 11.27 15.53 -3.50
C ASP A 113 12.74 15.15 -3.25
N ASN A 114 13.08 13.86 -3.16
CA ASN A 114 14.44 13.39 -2.85
C ASN A 114 15.01 12.40 -3.86
N LEU A 115 14.50 12.40 -5.10
CA LEU A 115 14.98 11.50 -6.18
C LEU A 115 16.50 11.56 -6.39
N GLU A 116 17.10 12.74 -6.24
CA GLU A 116 18.56 12.94 -6.38
C GLU A 116 19.36 12.21 -5.31
N ASP A 117 18.87 12.15 -4.07
CA ASP A 117 19.53 11.43 -2.97
C ASP A 117 19.53 9.91 -3.25
N TRP A 118 18.56 9.45 -4.05
CA TRP A 118 18.39 8.05 -4.41
C TRP A 118 19.11 7.65 -5.71
N LYS A 119 19.70 8.58 -6.47
CA LYS A 119 20.23 8.28 -7.83
C LYS A 119 21.26 7.16 -7.87
N TYR A 120 22.15 7.10 -6.88
CA TYR A 120 23.21 6.08 -6.82
C TYR A 120 22.63 4.71 -6.48
N ILE A 121 21.74 4.65 -5.48
CA ILE A 121 20.99 3.44 -5.15
C ILE A 121 20.25 2.96 -6.40
N ARG A 122 19.54 3.84 -7.11
CA ARG A 122 18.79 3.49 -8.33
C ARG A 122 19.67 2.96 -9.46
N SER A 123 20.85 3.54 -9.65
CA SER A 123 21.84 3.06 -10.63
C SER A 123 22.30 1.63 -10.32
N ASP A 124 22.58 1.33 -9.05
CA ASP A 124 22.98 -0.01 -8.62
C ASP A 124 21.82 -1.00 -8.74
N MET A 125 20.60 -0.56 -8.40
CA MET A 125 19.37 -1.34 -8.43
C MET A 125 18.93 -1.73 -9.85
N ALA A 126 19.24 -0.91 -10.86
CA ALA A 126 18.96 -1.23 -12.26
C ALA A 126 19.68 -2.51 -12.74
N GLN A 127 20.72 -2.94 -12.03
CA GLN A 127 21.56 -4.08 -12.40
C GLN A 127 21.26 -5.36 -11.62
N VAL A 128 20.28 -5.30 -10.72
CA VAL A 128 19.84 -6.43 -9.88
C VAL A 128 18.50 -6.93 -10.39
N SER A 129 18.21 -8.24 -10.33
CA SER A 129 16.92 -8.81 -10.69
C SER A 129 15.82 -8.47 -9.66
N GLU A 130 14.55 -8.73 -9.97
CA GLU A 130 13.47 -8.47 -9.00
C GLU A 130 13.52 -9.42 -7.80
N ASP A 131 13.82 -10.70 -8.03
CA ASP A 131 13.94 -11.69 -6.95
C ASP A 131 15.12 -11.39 -6.02
N GLU A 132 16.28 -10.98 -6.54
CA GLU A 132 17.42 -10.58 -5.70
C GLU A 132 17.12 -9.34 -4.85
N LEU A 133 16.34 -8.38 -5.37
CA LEU A 133 15.90 -7.24 -4.58
C LEU A 133 14.92 -7.61 -3.48
N ARG A 134 14.05 -8.58 -3.77
CA ARG A 134 13.14 -9.14 -2.79
C ARG A 134 13.94 -9.73 -1.64
N ASP A 135 14.89 -10.60 -1.93
CA ASP A 135 15.74 -11.26 -0.93
C ASP A 135 16.57 -10.25 -0.13
N ALA A 136 17.10 -9.20 -0.78
CA ALA A 136 17.76 -8.08 -0.11
C ALA A 136 16.82 -7.35 0.87
N GLY A 137 15.57 -7.11 0.46
CA GLY A 137 14.55 -6.51 1.31
C GLY A 137 14.22 -7.36 2.54
N GLU A 138 14.09 -8.68 2.38
CA GLU A 138 13.82 -9.61 3.50
C GLU A 138 14.95 -9.57 4.52
N LEU A 139 16.20 -9.60 4.06
CA LEU A 139 17.35 -9.53 4.93
C LEU A 139 17.38 -8.22 5.73
N LEU A 140 17.11 -7.08 5.08
CA LEU A 140 17.08 -5.76 5.74
C LEU A 140 15.96 -5.68 6.78
N LEU A 141 14.76 -6.20 6.48
CA LEU A 141 13.65 -6.24 7.43
C LEU A 141 13.96 -7.14 8.62
N LYS A 142 14.52 -8.33 8.38
CA LYS A 142 14.94 -9.24 9.45
C LYS A 142 16.01 -8.59 10.33
N LYS A 143 17.00 -7.93 9.73
CA LYS A 143 18.12 -7.30 10.44
C LYS A 143 17.69 -6.11 11.29
N PHE A 144 16.86 -5.22 10.75
CA PHE A 144 16.55 -3.94 11.39
C PHE A 144 15.15 -3.92 12.01
N ALA A 145 14.11 -4.30 11.27
CA ALA A 145 12.74 -4.17 11.77
C ALA A 145 12.43 -5.13 12.93
N SER A 146 12.97 -6.36 12.92
CA SER A 146 12.77 -7.31 14.03
C SER A 146 13.59 -6.97 15.29
N GLY A 147 14.66 -6.17 15.14
CA GLY A 147 15.58 -5.82 16.22
C GLY A 147 15.21 -4.57 17.02
N PHE A 148 14.28 -3.74 16.53
CA PHE A 148 13.83 -2.54 17.27
C PHE A 148 12.61 -2.85 18.13
N SER A 149 12.58 -2.39 19.38
CA SER A 149 11.36 -2.37 20.22
C SER A 149 10.43 -1.19 19.92
N ASP A 150 10.97 -0.13 19.31
CA ASP A 150 10.27 1.10 18.96
C ASP A 150 9.51 0.95 17.63
N SER A 151 8.18 0.97 17.70
CA SER A 151 7.29 0.82 16.54
C SER A 151 7.50 1.88 15.46
N LYS A 152 7.89 3.11 15.82
CA LYS A 152 8.16 4.16 14.82
C LYS A 152 9.44 3.87 14.04
N LYS A 153 10.46 3.34 14.70
CA LYS A 153 11.70 2.91 14.02
C LYS A 153 11.45 1.70 13.13
N GLN A 154 10.67 0.73 13.60
CA GLN A 154 10.25 -0.41 12.77
C GLN A 154 9.53 0.06 11.49
N GLU A 155 8.61 1.02 11.62
CA GLU A 155 7.87 1.58 10.49
C GLU A 155 8.79 2.37 9.54
N GLY A 156 9.74 3.15 10.07
CA GLY A 156 10.77 3.82 9.27
C GLY A 156 11.60 2.85 8.43
N VAL A 157 12.02 1.73 9.02
CA VAL A 157 12.72 0.65 8.30
C VAL A 157 11.83 0.07 7.19
N ARG A 158 10.57 -0.25 7.50
CA ARG A 158 9.62 -0.81 6.52
C ARG A 158 9.40 0.14 5.34
N ASN A 159 9.21 1.43 5.60
CA ASN A 159 9.02 2.45 4.58
C ASN A 159 10.27 2.65 3.71
N TYR A 160 11.46 2.58 4.32
CA TYR A 160 12.72 2.63 3.57
C TYR A 160 12.91 1.40 2.68
N VAL A 161 12.68 0.19 3.20
CA VAL A 161 12.80 -1.05 2.42
C VAL A 161 11.76 -1.10 1.30
N TRP A 162 10.52 -0.67 1.56
CA TRP A 162 9.53 -0.55 0.50
C TRP A 162 9.96 0.43 -0.59
N SER A 163 10.54 1.58 -0.20
CA SER A 163 11.10 2.57 -1.13
C SER A 163 12.25 2.01 -1.97
N LEU A 164 13.09 1.17 -1.37
CA LEU A 164 14.12 0.43 -2.09
C LEU A 164 13.52 -0.42 -3.20
N LEU A 165 12.45 -1.17 -2.92
CA LEU A 165 11.75 -1.97 -3.94
C LEU A 165 11.12 -1.10 -5.03
N GLN A 166 10.65 0.12 -4.70
CA GLN A 166 10.09 1.05 -5.70
C GLN A 166 11.15 1.79 -6.52
N SER A 167 12.42 1.75 -6.12
CA SER A 167 13.50 2.54 -6.74
C SER A 167 13.76 2.20 -8.22
N LYS A 168 13.32 1.02 -8.66
CA LYS A 168 13.34 0.57 -10.06
C LYS A 168 12.30 1.20 -10.97
N ARG A 169 11.24 1.79 -10.42
CA ARG A 169 10.22 2.49 -11.22
C ARG A 169 10.85 3.60 -12.05
N ASN A 170 10.18 4.03 -13.11
CA ASN A 170 10.61 5.22 -13.84
C ASN A 170 10.56 6.44 -12.88
N PRO A 171 11.58 7.33 -12.85
CA PRO A 171 11.54 8.53 -12.00
C PRO A 171 10.24 9.33 -12.15
N ASN A 172 9.68 9.40 -13.35
CA ASN A 172 8.45 10.15 -13.63
C ASN A 172 7.17 9.48 -13.07
N GLU A 173 7.25 8.21 -12.66
CA GLU A 173 6.14 7.49 -12.01
C GLU A 173 6.13 7.67 -10.50
N ILE A 174 7.20 8.25 -9.93
CA ILE A 174 7.29 8.57 -8.49
C ILE A 174 6.56 9.89 -8.25
N TRP A 175 5.25 9.80 -8.00
CA TRP A 175 4.39 10.98 -7.84
C TRP A 175 4.24 11.46 -6.38
N TRP A 176 4.57 10.62 -5.41
CA TRP A 176 4.35 10.92 -3.99
C TRP A 176 5.43 11.83 -3.41
N LYS A 177 4.98 12.81 -2.61
CA LYS A 177 5.83 13.79 -1.92
C LYS A 177 6.21 13.29 -0.53
N LYS A 178 7.25 13.89 0.06
CA LYS A 178 7.69 13.62 1.43
C LYS A 178 6.55 13.81 2.44
N THR A 179 5.68 14.78 2.23
CA THR A 179 4.51 15.02 3.09
C THR A 179 3.58 13.81 3.21
N LEU A 180 3.51 12.96 2.18
CA LEU A 180 2.72 11.72 2.21
C LEU A 180 3.40 10.64 3.06
N VAL A 181 4.73 10.58 3.01
CA VAL A 181 5.54 9.71 3.88
C VAL A 181 5.28 10.05 5.34
N ASP A 182 5.33 11.35 5.67
CA ASP A 182 5.15 11.84 7.03
C ASP A 182 3.71 11.58 7.53
N ALA A 183 2.70 11.84 6.70
CA ALA A 183 1.28 11.61 7.03
C ALA A 183 0.96 10.13 7.32
N GLY A 184 1.62 9.21 6.61
CA GLY A 184 1.42 7.78 6.79
C GLY A 184 2.17 7.17 7.98
N SER A 185 3.11 7.90 8.60
CA SER A 185 4.07 7.36 9.58
C SER A 185 3.46 6.96 10.93
N GLU A 186 2.25 7.43 11.26
CA GLU A 186 1.55 7.10 12.51
C GLU A 186 0.73 5.80 12.44
N GLN A 187 0.59 5.22 11.25
CA GLN A 187 -0.14 3.98 11.03
C GLN A 187 0.80 2.94 10.41
N LYS A 188 0.62 1.67 10.79
CA LYS A 188 1.40 0.56 10.21
C LYS A 188 1.21 0.54 8.68
N LYS A 189 2.31 0.66 7.93
CA LYS A 189 2.34 0.74 6.46
C LYS A 189 1.44 1.84 5.87
N GLY A 190 1.10 2.85 6.66
CA GLY A 190 0.17 3.91 6.25
C GLY A 190 0.68 4.67 5.02
N PHE A 191 1.99 4.93 4.94
CA PHE A 191 2.60 5.56 3.77
C PHE A 191 2.43 4.69 2.52
N VAL A 192 2.79 3.40 2.62
CA VAL A 192 2.68 2.44 1.51
C VAL A 192 1.25 2.37 1.00
N ASP A 193 0.27 2.28 1.90
CA ASP A 193 -1.14 2.16 1.53
C ASP A 193 -1.69 3.46 0.91
N LEU A 194 -1.22 4.64 1.33
CA LEU A 194 -1.54 5.91 0.67
C LEU A 194 -0.98 5.98 -0.76
N VAL A 195 0.25 5.50 -0.98
CA VAL A 195 0.78 5.41 -2.35
C VAL A 195 -0.01 4.40 -3.18
N ARG A 196 -0.39 3.26 -2.60
CA ARG A 196 -1.25 2.29 -3.30
C ARG A 196 -2.60 2.87 -3.69
N LEU A 197 -3.24 3.67 -2.82
CA LEU A 197 -4.47 4.38 -3.19
C LEU A 197 -4.26 5.30 -4.38
N GLY A 198 -3.20 6.11 -4.38
CA GLY A 198 -2.92 7.00 -5.51
C GLY A 198 -2.55 6.24 -6.78
N ASP A 199 -1.83 5.10 -6.69
CA ASP A 199 -1.56 4.22 -7.83
C ASP A 199 -2.86 3.62 -8.40
N THR A 200 -3.77 3.13 -7.55
CA THR A 200 -5.11 2.66 -7.95
C THR A 200 -5.93 3.76 -8.62
N LEU A 201 -5.72 5.02 -8.23
CA LEU A 201 -6.32 6.20 -8.85
C LEU A 201 -5.46 6.79 -9.97
N SER A 202 -4.36 6.15 -10.37
CA SER A 202 -3.45 6.60 -11.45
C SER A 202 -2.79 7.97 -11.23
N PHE A 203 -2.42 8.36 -10.01
CA PHE A 203 -1.85 9.68 -9.68
C PHE A 203 -0.55 10.03 -10.44
N GLY A 204 0.15 9.05 -11.01
CA GLY A 204 1.27 9.28 -11.92
C GLY A 204 0.87 9.93 -13.26
N ASP A 205 -0.40 9.82 -13.67
CA ASP A 205 -0.95 10.53 -14.82
C ASP A 205 -1.61 11.82 -14.34
N GLN A 206 -0.96 12.97 -14.54
CA GLN A 206 -1.45 14.27 -14.06
C GLN A 206 -2.33 15.01 -15.08
N ARG A 207 -2.67 14.38 -16.21
CA ARG A 207 -3.46 15.02 -17.26
C ARG A 207 -4.81 15.50 -16.71
N ALA A 208 -5.14 16.74 -17.04
CA ALA A 208 -6.46 17.30 -16.80
C ALA A 208 -7.57 16.46 -17.44
N GLY A 209 -8.68 16.30 -16.71
CA GLY A 209 -9.84 15.55 -17.21
C GLY A 209 -9.62 14.04 -17.36
N PHE A 210 -8.65 13.46 -16.64
CA PHE A 210 -8.43 12.01 -16.62
C PHE A 210 -9.72 11.23 -16.30
N GLU A 211 -10.09 10.30 -17.18
CA GLU A 211 -11.22 9.40 -16.99
C GLU A 211 -10.73 7.98 -16.72
N ILE A 212 -11.22 7.38 -15.63
CA ILE A 212 -11.01 5.95 -15.38
C ILE A 212 -11.85 5.18 -16.40
N PRO A 213 -11.25 4.28 -17.21
CA PRO A 213 -12.01 3.52 -18.19
C PRO A 213 -13.17 2.77 -17.52
N ARG A 214 -14.36 2.85 -18.12
CA ARG A 214 -15.59 2.30 -17.53
C ARG A 214 -15.47 0.82 -17.12
N LYS A 215 -14.72 0.02 -17.89
CA LYS A 215 -14.46 -1.39 -17.62
C LYS A 215 -13.65 -1.64 -16.33
N ASP A 216 -12.87 -0.66 -15.90
CA ASP A 216 -11.95 -0.76 -14.76
C ASP A 216 -12.56 -0.21 -13.46
N LEU A 217 -13.63 0.60 -13.54
CA LEU A 217 -14.26 1.25 -12.38
C LEU A 217 -14.67 0.28 -11.27
N ASN A 218 -15.19 -0.90 -11.61
CA ASN A 218 -15.53 -1.94 -10.63
C ASN A 218 -14.30 -2.46 -9.88
N LYS A 219 -13.21 -2.71 -10.61
CA LYS A 219 -11.95 -3.18 -10.04
C LYS A 219 -11.35 -2.11 -9.14
N VAL A 220 -11.30 -0.87 -9.63
CA VAL A 220 -10.83 0.29 -8.86
C VAL A 220 -11.65 0.44 -7.57
N ALA A 221 -12.98 0.36 -7.62
CA ALA A 221 -13.83 0.42 -6.43
C ALA A 221 -13.48 -0.66 -5.39
N HIS A 222 -13.25 -1.89 -5.85
CA HIS A 222 -12.88 -3.01 -4.99
C HIS A 222 -11.49 -2.81 -4.37
N ASP A 223 -10.50 -2.44 -5.18
CA ASP A 223 -9.11 -2.24 -4.73
C ASP A 223 -9.02 -1.09 -3.71
N LEU A 224 -9.70 0.04 -3.96
CA LEU A 224 -9.79 1.15 -3.02
C LEU A 224 -10.41 0.72 -1.68
N ALA A 225 -11.53 0.00 -1.73
CA ALA A 225 -12.20 -0.46 -0.52
C ALA A 225 -11.31 -1.41 0.28
N ASN A 226 -10.61 -2.34 -0.38
CA ASN A 226 -9.69 -3.26 0.27
C ASN A 226 -8.55 -2.53 0.99
N ILE A 227 -7.93 -1.53 0.35
CA ILE A 227 -6.85 -0.74 0.98
C ILE A 227 -7.36 0.04 2.19
N LEU A 228 -8.60 0.56 2.12
CA LEU A 228 -9.23 1.33 3.20
C LEU A 228 -9.76 0.45 4.34
N ILE A 229 -10.09 -0.82 4.07
CA ILE A 229 -10.57 -1.77 5.09
C ILE A 229 -9.41 -2.44 5.81
N VAL A 230 -8.37 -2.83 5.07
CA VAL A 230 -7.34 -3.73 5.54
C VAL A 230 -6.03 -2.95 5.73
N ASP A 231 -5.37 -3.14 6.87
CA ASP A 231 -4.04 -2.63 7.11
C ASP A 231 -2.98 -3.45 6.35
N GLY A 232 -1.76 -2.95 6.28
CA GLY A 232 -0.72 -3.68 5.56
C GLY A 232 -0.30 -5.01 6.22
N GLU A 233 -0.85 -5.41 7.37
CA GLU A 233 -0.68 -6.74 8.00
C GLU A 233 -1.86 -7.69 7.74
N ALA A 234 -2.78 -7.31 6.84
CA ALA A 234 -3.98 -8.07 6.52
C ALA A 234 -5.05 -8.10 7.64
N HIS A 235 -4.98 -7.20 8.62
CA HIS A 235 -6.02 -7.02 9.62
C HIS A 235 -6.98 -5.89 9.24
N THR A 236 -8.23 -5.95 9.72
CA THR A 236 -9.15 -4.82 9.57
C THR A 236 -8.61 -3.60 10.32
N ARG A 237 -8.56 -2.44 9.66
CA ARG A 237 -8.10 -1.19 10.27
C ARG A 237 -9.04 -0.76 11.39
N ILE A 238 -8.44 -0.31 12.50
CA ILE A 238 -9.17 0.32 13.60
C ILE A 238 -9.37 1.82 13.33
N LYS A 239 -8.36 2.48 12.76
CA LYS A 239 -8.38 3.90 12.39
C LYS A 239 -8.52 4.06 10.89
N ALA A 240 -9.17 5.13 10.45
CA ALA A 240 -9.22 5.48 9.03
C ALA A 240 -7.81 5.83 8.52
N LEU A 241 -7.50 5.41 7.29
CA LEU A 241 -6.30 5.86 6.59
C LEU A 241 -6.42 7.38 6.33
N PRO A 242 -5.37 8.19 6.49
CA PRO A 242 -5.48 9.65 6.44
C PRO A 242 -5.51 10.16 4.98
N ILE A 243 -6.63 9.88 4.29
CA ILE A 243 -6.84 10.21 2.87
C ILE A 243 -6.79 11.71 2.58
N ASP A 244 -6.98 12.58 3.59
CA ASP A 244 -6.89 14.04 3.44
C ASP A 244 -5.53 14.49 2.89
N SER A 245 -4.47 13.73 3.18
CA SER A 245 -3.13 13.97 2.63
C SER A 245 -3.09 13.88 1.09
N LEU A 246 -3.98 13.08 0.48
CA LEU A 246 -4.11 12.92 -0.97
C LEU A 246 -4.87 14.07 -1.64
N MET A 247 -5.63 14.87 -0.88
CA MET A 247 -6.41 16.00 -1.42
C MET A 247 -5.53 17.15 -1.93
N SER A 248 -4.26 17.20 -1.47
CA SER A 248 -3.29 18.20 -1.90
C SER A 248 -2.72 17.94 -3.31
N TYR A 249 -2.92 16.75 -3.86
CA TYR A 249 -2.44 16.36 -5.18
C TYR A 249 -3.43 16.79 -6.25
N LYS A 250 -2.93 17.56 -7.23
CA LYS A 250 -3.74 18.19 -8.27
C LYS A 250 -3.27 17.77 -9.65
N ASP A 251 -4.20 17.74 -10.60
CA ASP A 251 -3.90 17.59 -12.02
C ASP A 251 -3.38 18.91 -12.64
N ASP A 252 -3.10 18.87 -13.94
CA ASP A 252 -2.62 20.02 -14.71
C ASP A 252 -3.58 21.23 -14.70
N ASP A 253 -4.87 21.01 -14.41
CA ASP A 253 -5.90 22.05 -14.27
C ASP A 253 -6.11 22.49 -12.82
N SER A 254 -5.21 22.10 -11.90
CA SER A 254 -5.28 22.39 -10.47
C SER A 254 -6.49 21.78 -9.74
N ILE A 255 -7.12 20.76 -10.31
CA ILE A 255 -8.25 20.03 -9.71
C ILE A 255 -7.70 18.91 -8.81
N PRO A 256 -8.19 18.76 -7.56
CA PRO A 256 -7.78 17.68 -6.68
C PRO A 256 -8.06 16.29 -7.28
N MET A 257 -6.99 15.52 -7.52
CA MET A 257 -7.07 14.24 -8.22
C MET A 257 -7.87 13.20 -7.45
N TYR A 258 -7.71 13.16 -6.11
CA TYR A 258 -8.48 12.22 -5.27
C TYR A 258 -9.98 12.44 -5.44
N GLN A 259 -10.45 13.67 -5.25
CA GLN A 259 -11.87 14.01 -5.31
C GLN A 259 -12.44 13.75 -6.72
N SER A 260 -11.74 14.21 -7.77
CA SER A 260 -12.19 14.00 -9.14
C SER A 260 -12.34 12.52 -9.49
N ARG A 261 -11.33 11.70 -9.17
CA ARG A 261 -11.27 10.29 -9.60
C ARG A 261 -12.12 9.37 -8.72
N VAL A 262 -12.12 9.57 -7.41
CA VAL A 262 -13.05 8.86 -6.52
C VAL A 262 -14.49 9.26 -6.81
N GLY A 263 -14.74 10.52 -7.19
CA GLY A 263 -16.05 10.96 -7.66
C GLY A 263 -16.57 10.13 -8.84
N GLN A 264 -15.73 9.81 -9.83
CA GLN A 264 -16.09 8.92 -10.94
C GLN A 264 -16.49 7.52 -10.44
N VAL A 265 -15.74 6.97 -9.49
CA VAL A 265 -16.03 5.66 -8.88
C VAL A 265 -17.34 5.67 -8.10
N MET A 266 -17.57 6.69 -7.27
CA MET A 266 -18.81 6.87 -6.51
C MET A 266 -20.02 6.96 -7.44
N ASN A 267 -19.93 7.79 -8.48
CA ASN A 267 -20.99 7.97 -9.46
C ASN A 267 -21.31 6.64 -10.16
N TYR A 268 -20.29 5.87 -10.52
CA TYR A 268 -20.45 4.56 -11.12
C TYR A 268 -21.16 3.55 -10.20
N LEU A 269 -20.76 3.48 -8.92
CA LEU A 269 -21.41 2.59 -7.94
C LEU A 269 -22.89 2.95 -7.73
N LEU A 270 -23.27 4.22 -7.92
CA LEU A 270 -24.65 4.69 -7.71
C LEU A 270 -25.56 4.50 -8.94
N GLN A 271 -25.03 4.25 -10.15
CA GLN A 271 -25.82 4.21 -11.41
C GLN A 271 -26.95 3.18 -11.44
N ASN A 272 -26.91 2.13 -10.62
CA ASN A 272 -27.95 1.10 -10.57
C ASN A 272 -28.48 0.86 -9.15
N PHE A 273 -28.25 1.82 -8.25
CA PHE A 273 -28.46 1.62 -6.82
C PHE A 273 -29.89 1.18 -6.51
N ASP A 274 -30.91 1.90 -7.00
CA ASP A 274 -32.30 1.58 -6.65
C ASP A 274 -32.90 0.39 -7.38
N ASN A 275 -32.54 0.19 -8.65
CA ASN A 275 -33.30 -0.67 -9.55
C ASN A 275 -32.72 -2.09 -9.71
N LYS A 276 -31.46 -2.31 -9.33
CA LYS A 276 -30.80 -3.62 -9.52
C LYS A 276 -30.27 -4.25 -8.25
N TYR A 277 -29.89 -3.43 -7.27
CA TYR A 277 -29.21 -3.95 -6.09
C TYR A 277 -30.21 -4.44 -5.03
N ASN A 278 -29.95 -5.64 -4.52
CA ASN A 278 -30.60 -6.15 -3.33
C ASN A 278 -30.09 -5.39 -2.09
N HIS A 279 -30.66 -5.69 -0.91
CA HIS A 279 -30.30 -4.98 0.31
C HIS A 279 -28.81 -5.10 0.69
N GLU A 280 -28.21 -6.28 0.51
CA GLU A 280 -26.79 -6.52 0.82
C GLU A 280 -25.88 -5.76 -0.16
N GLU A 281 -26.21 -5.75 -1.44
CA GLU A 281 -25.47 -4.98 -2.46
C GLU A 281 -25.57 -3.47 -2.21
N LYS A 282 -26.76 -2.97 -1.82
CA LYS A 282 -26.94 -1.56 -1.41
C LYS A 282 -26.08 -1.23 -0.19
N LEU A 283 -26.04 -2.13 0.79
CA LEU A 283 -25.23 -1.96 2.00
C LEU A 283 -23.73 -1.94 1.69
N ASP A 284 -23.27 -2.83 0.82
CA ASP A 284 -21.88 -2.87 0.36
C ASP A 284 -21.48 -1.59 -0.37
N VAL A 285 -22.32 -1.10 -1.29
CA VAL A 285 -22.07 0.20 -1.96
C VAL A 285 -22.02 1.33 -0.95
N MET A 286 -22.98 1.43 -0.03
CA MET A 286 -22.96 2.49 0.99
C MET A 286 -21.72 2.42 1.89
N ASN A 287 -21.31 1.22 2.28
CA ASN A 287 -20.09 1.02 3.06
C ASN A 287 -18.85 1.54 2.31
N LYS A 288 -18.71 1.20 1.02
CA LYS A 288 -17.64 1.72 0.15
C LYS A 288 -17.66 3.25 0.06
N LEU A 289 -18.84 3.84 -0.13
CA LEU A 289 -18.98 5.30 -0.19
C LEU A 289 -18.50 5.97 1.11
N TYR A 290 -18.83 5.42 2.28
CA TYR A 290 -18.36 5.95 3.57
C TYR A 290 -16.85 5.78 3.78
N LEU A 291 -16.26 4.67 3.31
CA LEU A 291 -14.81 4.47 3.32
C LEU A 291 -14.10 5.51 2.46
N PHE A 292 -14.62 5.78 1.25
CA PHE A 292 -14.05 6.74 0.30
C PHE A 292 -14.08 8.21 0.77
N ILE A 293 -14.87 8.51 1.80
CA ILE A 293 -14.88 9.82 2.47
C ILE A 293 -14.13 9.83 3.81
N GLY A 294 -13.31 8.81 4.07
CA GLY A 294 -12.40 8.78 5.21
C GLY A 294 -12.99 8.23 6.51
N SER A 295 -14.10 7.48 6.46
CA SER A 295 -14.60 6.78 7.66
C SER A 295 -13.74 5.54 7.94
N SER A 296 -13.56 5.17 9.22
CA SER A 296 -12.95 3.89 9.58
C SER A 296 -13.87 2.73 9.16
N PRO A 297 -13.36 1.49 9.00
CA PRO A 297 -14.18 0.35 8.59
C PRO A 297 -15.39 0.08 9.49
N ASP A 298 -15.23 0.27 10.79
CA ASP A 298 -16.35 0.13 11.74
C ASP A 298 -17.38 1.24 11.59
N ALA A 299 -16.93 2.49 11.49
CA ALA A 299 -17.81 3.64 11.31
C ALA A 299 -18.55 3.57 9.96
N ALA A 300 -17.85 3.19 8.89
CA ALA A 300 -18.43 3.04 7.55
C ALA A 300 -19.57 2.02 7.54
N ARG A 301 -19.38 0.86 8.19
CA ARG A 301 -20.43 -0.16 8.33
C ARG A 301 -21.63 0.35 9.13
N GLN A 302 -21.39 1.07 10.23
CA GLN A 302 -22.47 1.64 11.04
C GLN A 302 -23.26 2.70 10.27
N TRP A 303 -22.57 3.60 9.57
CA TRP A 303 -23.19 4.67 8.80
C TRP A 303 -23.91 4.16 7.55
N ALA A 304 -23.39 3.12 6.90
CA ALA A 304 -24.07 2.46 5.80
C ALA A 304 -25.42 1.86 6.25
N ASN A 305 -25.45 1.17 7.38
CA ASN A 305 -26.68 0.64 7.96
C ASN A 305 -27.67 1.77 8.31
N LYS A 306 -27.21 2.83 8.99
CA LYS A 306 -28.08 3.98 9.32
C LYS A 306 -28.65 4.66 8.08
N ALA A 307 -27.84 4.85 7.05
CA ALA A 307 -28.26 5.51 5.81
C ALA A 307 -29.41 4.76 5.12
N LEU A 308 -29.41 3.43 5.20
CA LEU A 308 -30.42 2.58 4.55
C LEU A 308 -31.65 2.28 5.42
N LEU A 309 -31.47 2.18 6.74
CA LEU A 309 -32.53 1.69 7.64
C LEU A 309 -33.33 2.81 8.30
N LEU A 310 -32.78 4.02 8.43
CA LEU A 310 -33.47 5.11 9.13
C LEU A 310 -34.36 5.92 8.18
N PRO A 311 -35.68 6.01 8.41
CA PRO A 311 -36.60 6.74 7.51
C PRO A 311 -36.26 8.22 7.32
N LYS A 312 -35.61 8.85 8.31
CA LYS A 312 -35.17 10.25 8.20
C LYS A 312 -34.13 10.48 7.09
N ASN A 313 -33.44 9.43 6.66
CA ASN A 313 -32.39 9.51 5.64
C ASN A 313 -32.92 9.37 4.21
N THR A 314 -34.21 9.02 4.03
CA THR A 314 -34.80 8.76 2.71
C THR A 314 -34.57 9.89 1.71
N ASN A 315 -34.83 11.14 2.09
CA ASN A 315 -34.65 12.29 1.18
C ASN A 315 -33.18 12.50 0.78
N ALA A 316 -32.24 12.30 1.70
CA ALA A 316 -30.81 12.45 1.43
C ALA A 316 -30.29 11.30 0.55
N LEU A 317 -30.79 10.08 0.78
CA LEU A 317 -30.48 8.90 -0.02
C LEU A 317 -31.03 9.05 -1.46
N GLU A 318 -32.28 9.47 -1.62
CA GLU A 318 -32.87 9.75 -2.93
C GLU A 318 -32.08 10.83 -3.69
N ALA A 319 -31.66 11.90 -3.00
CA ALA A 319 -30.83 12.95 -3.58
C ALA A 319 -29.44 12.44 -4.01
N LEU A 320 -28.85 11.53 -3.23
CA LEU A 320 -27.57 10.91 -3.54
C LEU A 320 -27.65 10.06 -4.81
N ILE A 321 -28.71 9.27 -4.94
CA ILE A 321 -28.92 8.35 -6.06
C ILE A 321 -29.32 9.10 -7.34
N SER A 322 -30.19 10.10 -7.22
CA SER A 322 -30.73 10.83 -8.36
C SER A 322 -29.70 11.76 -9.00
N ASN A 323 -28.68 12.21 -8.26
CA ASN A 323 -27.74 13.20 -8.74
C ASN A 323 -26.36 13.13 -8.08
N PRO A 324 -25.60 12.03 -8.29
CA PRO A 324 -24.22 11.97 -7.85
C PRO A 324 -23.39 12.86 -8.81
N LYS A 325 -23.38 14.17 -8.54
CA LYS A 325 -22.76 15.20 -9.41
C LYS A 325 -21.25 15.24 -9.28
N SER A 326 -20.76 15.15 -8.04
CA SER A 326 -19.36 15.34 -7.69
C SER A 326 -19.07 14.68 -6.34
N TYR A 327 -17.79 14.46 -6.06
CA TYR A 327 -17.32 14.02 -4.75
C TYR A 327 -17.89 14.88 -3.62
N ASP A 328 -17.85 16.21 -3.74
CA ASP A 328 -18.29 17.12 -2.67
C ASP A 328 -19.79 17.00 -2.38
N ASN A 329 -20.63 16.82 -3.41
CA ASN A 329 -22.06 16.61 -3.20
C ASN A 329 -22.32 15.26 -2.52
N THR A 330 -21.63 14.21 -2.96
CA THR A 330 -21.71 12.89 -2.33
C THR A 330 -21.23 12.92 -0.88
N PHE A 331 -20.08 13.55 -0.62
CA PHE A 331 -19.52 13.76 0.71
C PHE A 331 -20.51 14.46 1.64
N ARG A 332 -21.12 15.56 1.18
CA ARG A 332 -22.13 16.31 1.94
C ARG A 332 -23.34 15.44 2.28
N LEU A 333 -23.91 14.75 1.29
CA LEU A 333 -25.10 13.91 1.49
C LEU A 333 -24.83 12.72 2.41
N LEU A 334 -23.67 12.07 2.29
CA LEU A 334 -23.25 11.01 3.20
C LEU A 334 -23.11 11.53 4.64
N ASN A 335 -22.52 12.71 4.84
CA ASN A 335 -22.41 13.29 6.18
C ASN A 335 -23.78 13.61 6.81
N LEU A 336 -24.75 14.08 6.02
CA LEU A 336 -26.13 14.32 6.51
C LEU A 336 -26.82 13.05 7.01
N MET A 337 -26.44 11.88 6.50
CA MET A 337 -27.06 10.59 6.89
C MET A 337 -26.40 9.93 8.11
N LYS A 338 -25.35 10.53 8.69
CA LYS A 338 -24.66 10.02 9.89
C LYS A 338 -25.44 10.31 11.18
N ASP A 339 -26.09 11.47 11.22
CA ASP A 339 -26.83 12.01 12.36
C ASP A 339 -28.17 11.30 12.52
#